data_AF-A0A194XXF4-F1
#
_entry.id   AF-A0A194XXF4-F1
#
_cell.length_a   1.000
_cell.length_b   1.000
_cell.length_c   1.000
_cell.angle_alpha   90.00
_cell.angle_beta   90.00
_cell.angle_gamma   90.00
#
_symmetry.space_group_name_H-M   'P 1'
#
loop_
_entity.id
_entity.type
_entity.pdbx_description
1 polymer ?
#
loop_
_entity_poly.entity_id
_entity_poly.type
_entity_poly.pdbx_seq_one_letter_code
_entity_poly.pdbx_strand_id
1 'polypeptide(L)'
;MSYSRLPNEIIVQFVTLVASSDIDNFARVDRRTYALSLDRLRPRQALKKNAKFIAARFGDSMKPFNSISRGHMRSTNRIYGPDALVHLDYLELNGDLQWLQPMDQATIDYNTWPRLPDAGIPKENLDALVESGRRVGIEFPKAFLTLMASTELMERMFLGGDFFYLGLSLIKCKPEDDNDGGGYVVTFLSDQQGCGYWALYVTPSGYHCVLNTRQGIDCWKCMYSDADGRLAGPWDDHPKYQVYEGVPIACDKLDFALAHPNFEAWLAMNYFDAWCRLTLEAGRELAGYQREYLEHFGGVPSNEDENIDITTG
;
A
#
# COMPACT_ATOMS: atom_id res chain seq x y z
N MET A 1 -16.78 15.96 38.76
CA MET A 1 -17.87 16.46 37.89
C MET A 1 -18.31 15.30 36.99
N SER A 2 -19.61 15.18 36.67
CA SER A 2 -20.09 14.12 35.77
C SER A 2 -19.90 14.53 34.32
N TYR A 3 -19.23 13.69 33.50
CA TYR A 3 -19.06 13.90 32.06
C TYR A 3 -20.40 14.13 31.33
N SER A 4 -21.47 13.51 31.82
CA SER A 4 -22.82 13.66 31.27
C SER A 4 -23.36 15.10 31.33
N ARG A 5 -22.77 15.99 32.14
CA ARG A 5 -23.18 17.39 32.28
C ARG A 5 -22.36 18.37 31.45
N LEU A 6 -21.30 17.92 30.77
CA LEU A 6 -20.52 18.81 29.90
C LEU A 6 -21.37 19.24 28.69
N PRO A 7 -21.27 20.50 28.21
CA PRO A 7 -21.88 20.93 26.95
C PRO A 7 -21.34 20.14 25.74
N ASN A 8 -22.10 20.05 24.64
CA ASN A 8 -21.69 19.30 23.44
C ASN A 8 -20.42 19.89 22.84
N GLU A 9 -20.28 21.21 22.88
CA GLU A 9 -19.17 21.99 22.34
C GLU A 9 -17.86 21.56 23.01
N ILE A 10 -17.89 21.33 24.32
CA ILE A 10 -16.74 20.86 25.09
C ILE A 10 -16.40 19.41 24.73
N ILE A 11 -17.41 18.56 24.55
CA ILE A 11 -17.17 17.16 24.13
C ILE A 11 -16.59 17.11 22.72
N VAL A 12 -17.07 17.95 21.80
CA VAL A 12 -16.50 18.04 20.44
C VAL A 12 -15.04 18.48 20.49
N GLN A 13 -14.69 19.46 21.34
CA GLN A 13 -13.29 19.83 21.56
C GLN A 13 -12.47 18.64 22.10
N PHE A 14 -13.01 17.87 23.05
CA PHE A 14 -12.34 16.64 23.49
C PHE A 14 -12.18 15.64 22.35
N VAL A 15 -13.21 15.41 21.54
CA VAL A 15 -13.15 14.53 20.36
C VAL A 15 -12.04 14.96 19.41
N THR A 16 -11.77 16.26 19.25
CA THR A 16 -10.66 16.75 18.40
C THR A 16 -9.28 16.57 19.05
N LEU A 17 -9.20 16.51 20.38
CA LEU A 17 -7.94 16.40 21.13
C LEU A 17 -7.57 14.96 21.51
N VAL A 18 -8.54 14.04 21.55
CA VAL A 18 -8.31 12.63 21.84
C VAL A 18 -7.43 12.02 20.76
N ALA A 19 -6.40 11.27 21.15
CA ALA A 19 -5.55 10.56 20.21
C ALA A 19 -6.40 9.61 19.34
N SER A 20 -6.06 9.47 18.06
CA SER A 20 -6.83 8.62 17.15
C SER A 20 -6.91 7.15 17.60
N SER A 21 -5.88 6.65 18.30
CA SER A 21 -5.89 5.33 18.93
C SER A 21 -6.96 5.18 20.03
N ASP A 22 -7.29 6.28 20.71
CA ASP A 22 -8.20 6.29 21.85
C ASP A 22 -9.63 6.66 21.48
N ILE A 23 -9.89 7.08 20.23
CA ILE A 23 -11.24 7.51 19.82
C ILE A 23 -12.27 6.40 19.93
N ASP A 24 -11.87 5.13 19.68
CA ASP A 24 -12.74 3.97 19.86
C ASP A 24 -13.10 3.77 21.35
N ASN A 25 -12.16 4.02 22.26
CA ASN A 25 -12.40 3.94 23.71
C ASN A 25 -13.27 5.10 24.19
N PHE A 26 -12.99 6.32 23.71
CA PHE A 26 -13.79 7.50 24.02
C PHE A 26 -15.24 7.35 23.56
N ALA A 27 -15.45 6.82 22.35
CA ALA A 27 -16.78 6.59 21.79
C ALA A 27 -17.57 5.46 22.50
N ARG A 28 -16.91 4.60 23.28
CA ARG A 28 -17.57 3.54 24.05
C ARG A 28 -18.15 4.01 25.39
N VAL A 29 -17.84 5.24 25.81
CA VAL A 29 -18.28 5.77 27.12
C VAL A 29 -19.80 5.84 27.20
N ASP A 30 -20.45 6.46 26.21
CA ASP A 30 -21.91 6.50 26.10
C ASP A 30 -22.39 6.79 24.66
N ARG A 31 -23.71 6.77 24.45
CA ARG A 31 -24.30 7.05 23.12
C ARG A 31 -24.02 8.48 22.62
N ARG A 32 -23.82 9.44 23.53
CA ARG A 32 -23.61 10.86 23.19
C ARG A 32 -22.21 11.08 22.67
N THR A 33 -21.20 10.57 23.37
CA THR A 33 -19.79 10.55 22.95
C THR A 33 -19.60 9.79 21.65
N TYR A 34 -20.29 8.65 21.46
CA TYR A 34 -20.32 7.95 20.18
C TYR A 34 -20.82 8.84 19.03
N ALA A 35 -21.99 9.48 19.22
CA ALA A 35 -22.59 10.33 18.19
C ALA A 35 -21.71 11.53 17.81
N LEU A 36 -21.08 12.15 18.82
CA LEU A 36 -20.17 13.28 18.61
C LEU A 36 -18.80 12.88 18.03
N SER A 37 -18.42 11.60 18.13
CA SER A 37 -17.19 11.05 17.57
C SER A 37 -17.36 10.49 16.15
N LEU A 38 -18.59 10.47 15.61
CA LEU A 38 -18.93 9.70 14.42
C LEU A 38 -18.09 10.10 13.19
N ASP A 39 -17.78 11.38 13.02
CA ASP A 39 -16.97 11.85 11.89
C ASP A 39 -15.54 11.30 11.93
N ARG A 40 -14.96 11.10 13.12
CA ARG A 40 -13.65 10.45 13.28
C ARG A 40 -13.73 8.92 13.23
N LEU A 41 -14.85 8.34 13.65
CA LEU A 41 -15.04 6.88 13.64
C LEU A 41 -15.31 6.34 12.24
N ARG A 42 -16.03 7.07 11.38
CA ARG A 42 -16.45 6.61 10.06
C ARG A 42 -15.28 6.17 9.18
N PRO A 43 -14.20 6.95 8.99
CA PRO A 43 -13.03 6.51 8.20
C PRO A 43 -12.40 5.24 8.76
N ARG A 44 -12.25 5.14 10.09
CA ARG A 44 -11.68 3.96 10.76
C ARG A 44 -12.55 2.72 10.59
N GLN A 45 -13.87 2.87 10.71
CA GLN A 45 -14.82 1.79 10.48
C GLN A 45 -14.79 1.33 9.02
N ALA A 46 -14.65 2.26 8.07
CA ALA A 46 -14.49 1.93 6.65
C ALA A 46 -13.19 1.16 6.40
N LEU A 47 -12.07 1.58 7.01
CA LEU A 47 -10.79 0.86 6.93
C LEU A 47 -10.87 -0.55 7.53
N LYS A 48 -11.43 -0.70 8.74
CA LYS A 48 -11.64 -2.02 9.38
C LYS A 48 -12.56 -2.91 8.55
N LYS A 49 -13.61 -2.34 7.93
CA LYS A 49 -14.51 -3.07 7.03
C LYS A 49 -13.79 -3.51 5.76
N ASN A 50 -13.01 -2.63 5.13
CA ASN A 50 -12.17 -2.95 3.98
C ASN A 50 -11.18 -4.08 4.31
N ALA A 51 -10.44 -3.95 5.42
CA ALA A 51 -9.48 -4.97 5.84
C ALA A 51 -10.13 -6.35 6.06
N LYS A 52 -11.29 -6.42 6.73
CA LYS A 52 -12.05 -7.67 6.89
C LYS A 52 -12.52 -8.23 5.56
N PHE A 53 -13.00 -7.36 4.66
CA PHE A 53 -13.48 -7.76 3.34
C PHE A 53 -12.34 -8.33 2.48
N ILE A 54 -11.20 -7.65 2.45
CA ILE A 54 -9.98 -8.09 1.74
C ILE A 54 -9.43 -9.38 2.35
N ALA A 55 -9.40 -9.49 3.68
CA ALA A 55 -8.99 -10.72 4.36
C ALA A 55 -9.91 -11.91 4.02
N ALA A 56 -11.21 -11.70 3.82
CA ALA A 56 -12.09 -12.78 3.37
C ALA A 56 -11.83 -13.25 1.92
N ARG A 57 -11.16 -12.42 1.10
CA ARG A 57 -10.80 -12.74 -0.30
C ARG A 57 -9.44 -13.38 -0.42
N PHE A 58 -8.47 -12.93 0.36
CA PHE A 58 -7.06 -13.33 0.26
C PHE A 58 -6.50 -13.95 1.55
N GLY A 59 -7.35 -14.28 2.53
CA GLY A 59 -6.96 -14.59 3.91
C GLY A 59 -6.13 -15.86 4.10
N ASP A 60 -6.38 -16.89 3.29
CA ASP A 60 -5.54 -18.10 3.29
C ASP A 60 -4.14 -17.82 2.68
N SER A 61 -3.99 -16.69 1.99
CA SER A 61 -2.75 -16.20 1.37
C SER A 61 -2.08 -15.07 2.18
N MET A 62 -2.54 -14.79 3.40
CA MET A 62 -1.86 -13.83 4.30
C MET A 62 -0.49 -14.37 4.69
N LYS A 63 0.54 -13.94 3.96
CA LYS A 63 1.92 -14.01 4.43
C LYS A 63 2.20 -12.77 5.29
N PRO A 64 3.11 -12.86 6.28
CA PRO A 64 3.61 -11.69 6.98
C PRO A 64 3.95 -10.57 5.99
N PHE A 65 3.61 -9.32 6.35
CA PHE A 65 3.97 -8.14 5.58
C PHE A 65 5.49 -8.13 5.33
N ASN A 66 5.90 -8.26 4.08
CA ASN A 66 7.27 -8.02 3.67
C ASN A 66 7.36 -6.55 3.25
N SER A 67 8.08 -5.75 4.04
CA SER A 67 8.43 -4.39 3.61
C SER A 67 9.26 -4.48 2.32
N ILE A 68 8.99 -3.55 1.41
CA ILE A 68 9.52 -3.47 0.04
C ILE A 68 10.97 -3.03 0.04
N SER A 69 11.36 -2.31 1.08
CA SER A 69 12.71 -1.81 1.28
C SER A 69 13.79 -2.90 1.44
N ARG A 70 13.48 -4.18 1.19
CA ARG A 70 14.31 -5.34 1.52
C ARG A 70 14.41 -6.36 0.37
N GLY A 71 14.62 -5.86 -0.85
CA GLY A 71 14.94 -6.68 -2.02
C GLY A 71 16.00 -7.77 -1.80
N HIS A 72 16.92 -7.68 -0.81
CA HIS A 72 17.97 -8.70 -0.63
C HIS A 72 18.44 -9.03 0.80
N MET A 73 17.88 -8.48 1.88
CA MET A 73 18.45 -8.71 3.23
C MET A 73 17.41 -9.05 4.30
N ARG A 74 17.58 -10.26 4.85
CA ARG A 74 16.92 -10.91 6.00
C ARG A 74 16.21 -9.92 6.92
N SER A 75 14.90 -9.76 6.68
CA SER A 75 14.00 -9.07 7.58
C SER A 75 13.49 -10.00 8.64
N THR A 76 13.58 -9.58 9.89
CA THR A 76 12.54 -9.88 10.88
C THR A 76 11.22 -9.44 10.26
N ASN A 77 10.32 -10.38 9.99
CA ASN A 77 8.97 -10.09 9.55
C ASN A 77 8.31 -9.20 10.62
N ARG A 78 8.22 -7.88 10.38
CA ARG A 78 7.34 -7.05 11.20
C ARG A 78 5.93 -7.46 10.85
N ILE A 79 5.39 -8.36 11.66
CA ILE A 79 3.99 -8.73 11.62
C ILE A 79 3.25 -7.56 12.27
N TYR A 80 2.80 -6.66 11.41
CA TYR A 80 1.86 -5.63 11.79
C TYR A 80 0.57 -6.29 12.25
N GLY A 81 0.18 -6.02 13.50
CA GLY A 81 -1.08 -6.51 14.02
C GLY A 81 -2.27 -5.98 13.19
N PRO A 82 -3.47 -6.56 13.34
CA PRO A 82 -4.69 -6.08 12.68
C PRO A 82 -4.98 -4.59 12.93
N ASP A 83 -4.45 -4.04 14.02
CA ASP A 83 -4.61 -2.64 14.43
C ASP A 83 -3.58 -1.70 13.80
N ALA A 84 -2.65 -2.17 12.94
CA ALA A 84 -1.67 -1.31 12.27
C ALA A 84 -2.28 -0.13 11.51
N LEU A 85 -3.48 -0.31 10.94
CA LEU A 85 -4.22 0.79 10.31
C LEU A 85 -4.59 1.90 11.29
N VAL A 86 -4.92 1.54 12.55
CA VAL A 86 -5.26 2.49 13.62
C VAL A 86 -4.04 3.34 14.00
N HIS A 87 -2.85 2.78 13.88
CA HIS A 87 -1.59 3.43 14.22
C HIS A 87 -1.16 4.48 13.20
N LEU A 88 -1.78 4.54 12.02
CA LEU A 88 -1.47 5.52 10.96
C LEU A 88 -2.45 6.70 10.91
N ASP A 89 -3.46 6.74 11.77
CA ASP A 89 -4.50 7.78 11.72
C ASP A 89 -3.94 9.21 11.91
N TYR A 90 -2.80 9.36 12.57
CA TYR A 90 -2.14 10.67 12.76
C TYR A 90 -1.59 11.25 11.45
N LEU A 91 -1.39 10.41 10.42
CA LEU A 91 -0.91 10.83 9.10
C LEU A 91 -2.02 11.38 8.21
N GLU A 92 -3.29 11.34 8.65
CA GLU A 92 -4.44 11.81 7.88
C GLU A 92 -4.49 11.22 6.46
N LEU A 93 -4.53 9.88 6.35
CA LEU A 93 -4.51 9.14 5.08
C LEU A 93 -5.73 9.45 4.18
N ASN A 94 -5.67 10.59 3.48
CA ASN A 94 -6.76 11.19 2.70
C ASN A 94 -6.45 11.21 1.19
N GLY A 95 -5.30 10.67 0.80
CA GLY A 95 -4.82 10.56 -0.57
C GLY A 95 -4.16 11.81 -1.16
N ASP A 96 -3.94 12.87 -0.38
CA ASP A 96 -3.10 14.00 -0.80
C ASP A 96 -1.60 13.77 -0.59
N LEU A 97 -1.24 12.73 0.18
CA LEU A 97 0.13 12.34 0.50
C LEU A 97 0.96 13.45 1.16
N GLN A 98 0.32 14.35 1.92
CA GLN A 98 1.04 15.42 2.62
C GLN A 98 2.07 14.88 3.62
N TRP A 99 1.87 13.68 4.17
CA TRP A 99 2.82 13.03 5.07
C TRP A 99 4.11 12.56 4.36
N LEU A 100 4.10 12.40 3.03
CA LEU A 100 5.23 11.92 2.25
C LEU A 100 6.22 13.05 1.99
N GLN A 101 6.87 13.56 3.03
CA GLN A 101 7.80 14.69 2.95
C GLN A 101 9.14 14.31 2.26
N PRO A 102 9.91 15.26 1.73
CA PRO A 102 11.27 14.96 1.28
C PRO A 102 12.14 14.53 2.48
N MET A 103 12.95 13.48 2.29
CA MET A 103 13.99 13.11 3.26
C MET A 103 15.10 14.17 3.26
N ASP A 104 15.80 14.33 4.38
CA ASP A 104 16.95 15.23 4.44
C ASP A 104 18.10 14.76 3.53
N GLN A 105 18.91 15.71 3.04
CA GLN A 105 19.98 15.41 2.09
C GLN A 105 20.98 14.37 2.62
N ALA A 106 21.27 14.37 3.93
CA ALA A 106 22.20 13.39 4.50
C ALA A 106 21.62 11.96 4.49
N THR A 107 20.30 11.79 4.66
CA THR A 107 19.62 10.51 4.43
C THR A 107 19.70 10.10 2.96
N ILE A 108 19.52 11.06 2.05
CA ILE A 108 19.60 10.81 0.61
C ILE A 108 21.01 10.42 0.18
N ASP A 109 22.05 11.09 0.69
CA ASP A 109 23.45 10.85 0.33
C ASP A 109 23.95 9.48 0.82
N TYR A 110 23.39 8.98 1.92
CA TYR A 110 23.65 7.62 2.39
C TYR A 110 23.05 6.55 1.46
N ASN A 111 22.08 6.92 0.62
CA ASN A 111 21.50 6.01 -0.35
C ASN A 111 22.43 5.87 -1.58
N THR A 112 23.14 4.75 -1.63
CA THR A 112 24.00 4.40 -2.77
C THR A 112 23.25 3.79 -3.96
N TRP A 113 21.94 3.53 -3.83
CA TRP A 113 21.17 2.94 -4.92
C TRP A 113 20.90 3.98 -6.01
N PRO A 114 21.13 3.64 -7.28
CA PRO A 114 20.84 4.55 -8.38
C PRO A 114 19.35 4.90 -8.36
N ARG A 115 19.06 6.20 -8.23
CA ARG A 115 17.73 6.71 -8.55
C ARG A 115 17.57 6.62 -10.05
N LEU A 116 16.52 5.97 -10.53
CA LEU A 116 16.20 5.93 -11.95
C LEU A 116 15.84 7.35 -12.39
N PRO A 117 16.69 8.04 -13.17
CA PRO A 117 16.30 9.30 -13.77
C PRO A 117 15.11 9.02 -14.68
N ASP A 118 14.10 9.88 -14.66
CA ASP A 118 12.90 9.74 -15.50
C ASP A 118 11.99 8.54 -15.16
N ALA A 119 11.96 8.09 -13.90
CA ALA A 119 10.97 7.10 -13.41
C ALA A 119 9.50 7.59 -13.41
N GLY A 120 9.24 8.76 -14.02
CA GLY A 120 7.91 9.32 -14.15
C GLY A 120 7.00 8.44 -14.99
N ILE A 121 5.75 8.30 -14.57
CA ILE A 121 4.72 7.65 -15.39
C ILE A 121 4.20 8.69 -16.39
N PRO A 122 4.19 8.40 -17.70
CA PRO A 122 3.58 9.29 -18.68
C PRO A 122 2.12 9.55 -18.33
N LYS A 123 1.70 10.81 -18.39
CA LYS A 123 0.34 11.22 -18.01
C LYS A 123 -0.71 10.47 -18.83
N GLU A 124 -0.44 10.24 -20.10
CA GLU A 124 -1.31 9.56 -21.05
C GLU A 124 -1.58 8.11 -20.61
N ASN A 125 -0.59 7.44 -20.01
CA ASN A 125 -0.74 6.08 -19.50
C ASN A 125 -1.64 6.05 -18.26
N LEU A 126 -1.47 7.01 -17.34
CA LEU A 126 -2.32 7.13 -16.16
C LEU A 126 -3.76 7.48 -16.54
N ASP A 127 -3.96 8.41 -17.47
CA ASP A 127 -5.27 8.79 -18.00
C ASP A 127 -5.97 7.59 -18.66
N ALA A 128 -5.24 6.81 -19.47
CA ALA A 128 -5.77 5.61 -20.11
C ALA A 128 -6.18 4.53 -19.11
N LEU A 129 -5.44 4.38 -18.01
CA LEU A 129 -5.79 3.50 -16.90
C LEU A 129 -7.07 3.96 -16.21
N VAL A 130 -7.17 5.25 -15.87
CA VAL A 130 -8.37 5.84 -15.23
C VAL A 130 -9.60 5.65 -16.11
N GLU A 131 -9.49 5.92 -17.40
CA GLU A 131 -10.59 5.71 -18.35
C GLU A 131 -10.98 4.22 -18.46
N SER A 132 -10.00 3.32 -18.43
CA SER A 132 -10.26 1.87 -18.41
C SER A 132 -11.02 1.45 -17.15
N GLY A 133 -10.65 2.00 -15.98
CA GLY A 133 -11.36 1.77 -14.74
C GLY A 133 -12.81 2.29 -14.78
N ARG A 134 -13.02 3.50 -15.31
CA ARG A 134 -14.34 4.10 -15.48
C ARG A 134 -15.27 3.24 -16.34
N ARG A 135 -14.75 2.64 -17.42
CA ARG A 135 -15.54 1.76 -18.31
C ARG A 135 -16.12 0.56 -17.58
N VAL A 136 -15.41 0.01 -16.60
CA VAL A 136 -15.82 -1.17 -15.82
C VAL A 136 -16.38 -0.82 -14.44
N GLY A 137 -16.67 0.46 -14.20
CA GLY A 137 -17.29 0.93 -12.96
C GLY A 137 -16.40 0.81 -11.72
N ILE A 138 -15.07 0.91 -11.86
CA ILE A 138 -14.15 1.03 -10.71
C ILE A 138 -13.61 2.45 -10.58
N GLU A 139 -13.29 2.83 -9.34
CA GLU A 139 -12.59 4.07 -9.03
C GLU A 139 -11.27 3.74 -8.33
N PHE A 140 -10.17 4.31 -8.81
CA PHE A 140 -8.86 4.11 -8.18
C PHE A 140 -8.76 4.93 -6.89
N PRO A 141 -8.01 4.46 -5.87
CA PRO A 141 -7.75 5.24 -4.67
C PRO A 141 -7.07 6.56 -5.01
N LYS A 142 -7.54 7.67 -4.42
CA LYS A 142 -6.95 9.00 -4.63
C LYS A 142 -5.43 9.00 -4.37
N ALA A 143 -4.98 8.36 -3.28
CA ALA A 143 -3.56 8.21 -2.95
C ALA A 143 -2.74 7.58 -4.09
N PHE A 144 -3.29 6.57 -4.76
CA PHE A 144 -2.64 5.90 -5.88
C PHE A 144 -2.48 6.86 -7.06
N LEU A 145 -3.54 7.56 -7.43
CA LEU A 145 -3.50 8.53 -8.53
C LEU A 145 -2.55 9.69 -8.22
N THR A 146 -2.57 10.22 -7.00
CA THR A 146 -1.66 11.28 -6.55
C THR A 146 -0.20 10.86 -6.67
N LEU A 147 0.16 9.65 -6.21
CA LEU A 147 1.52 9.15 -6.30
C LEU A 147 1.94 8.95 -7.75
N MET A 148 1.14 8.20 -8.53
CA MET A 148 1.50 7.83 -9.91
C MET A 148 1.54 9.03 -10.86
N ALA A 149 0.88 10.13 -10.52
CA ALA A 149 0.92 11.39 -11.28
C ALA A 149 2.13 12.27 -10.96
N SER A 150 2.97 11.91 -9.97
CA SER A 150 4.04 12.78 -9.47
C SER A 150 5.37 12.05 -9.36
N THR A 151 6.26 12.31 -10.32
CA THR A 151 7.66 11.87 -10.25
C THR A 151 8.33 12.32 -8.96
N GLU A 152 8.05 13.56 -8.53
CA GLU A 152 8.61 14.10 -7.29
C GLU A 152 8.19 13.28 -6.05
N LEU A 153 6.94 12.83 -5.96
CA LEU A 153 6.49 11.99 -4.85
C LEU A 153 7.10 10.59 -4.91
N MET A 154 7.18 10.00 -6.12
CA MET A 154 7.82 8.70 -6.32
C MET A 154 9.30 8.72 -5.91
N GLU A 155 10.03 9.79 -6.21
CA GLU A 155 11.45 9.97 -5.85
C GLU A 155 11.70 10.15 -4.34
N ARG A 156 10.66 10.41 -3.54
CA ARG A 156 10.76 10.46 -2.07
C ARG A 156 10.76 9.06 -1.45
N MET A 157 10.30 8.04 -2.17
CA MET A 157 10.28 6.67 -1.69
C MET A 157 11.67 6.04 -1.79
N PHE A 158 12.07 5.33 -0.75
CA PHE A 158 13.25 4.46 -0.81
C PHE A 158 12.82 2.99 -0.93
N LEU A 159 13.10 2.43 -2.10
CA LEU A 159 12.55 1.16 -2.55
C LEU A 159 13.57 0.00 -2.53
N GLY A 160 14.81 0.22 -2.10
CA GLY A 160 15.77 -0.87 -1.84
C GLY A 160 16.08 -1.79 -3.04
N GLY A 161 16.02 -1.25 -4.26
CA GLY A 161 16.15 -2.00 -5.51
C GLY A 161 14.84 -2.10 -6.30
N ASP A 162 13.70 -1.79 -5.71
CA ASP A 162 12.42 -1.80 -6.44
C ASP A 162 12.20 -0.46 -7.15
N PHE A 163 11.33 -0.46 -8.15
CA PHE A 163 11.00 0.73 -8.93
C PHE A 163 9.51 0.79 -9.28
N PHE A 164 8.98 2.02 -9.25
CA PHE A 164 7.64 2.27 -9.74
C PHE A 164 7.60 2.12 -11.25
N TYR A 165 6.54 1.48 -11.72
CA TYR A 165 6.14 1.47 -13.11
C TYR A 165 4.62 1.41 -13.16
N LEU A 166 3.99 1.58 -14.31
CA LEU A 166 2.55 1.38 -14.42
C LEU A 166 2.30 0.30 -15.46
N GLY A 167 1.65 -0.78 -15.03
CA GLY A 167 1.17 -1.83 -15.90
C GLY A 167 0.31 -1.23 -17.02
N LEU A 168 0.52 -1.71 -18.24
CA LEU A 168 -0.13 -1.17 -19.43
C LEU A 168 -1.62 -1.52 -19.52
N SER A 169 -2.11 -2.42 -18.66
CA SER A 169 -3.50 -2.82 -18.66
C SER A 169 -4.05 -3.02 -17.25
N LEU A 170 -5.29 -2.61 -17.10
CA LEU A 170 -6.14 -3.13 -16.04
C LEU A 170 -6.46 -4.58 -16.37
N ILE A 171 -6.31 -5.50 -15.44
CA ILE A 171 -6.58 -6.93 -15.65
C ILE A 171 -7.72 -7.35 -14.72
N LYS A 172 -8.72 -8.04 -15.25
CA LYS A 172 -9.78 -8.65 -14.44
C LYS A 172 -9.27 -9.94 -13.81
N CYS A 173 -9.44 -10.07 -12.50
CA CYS A 173 -9.13 -11.31 -11.77
C CYS A 173 -10.05 -12.44 -12.23
N LYS A 174 -9.52 -13.67 -12.28
CA LYS A 174 -10.40 -14.84 -12.40
C LYS A 174 -11.14 -15.05 -11.07
N PRO A 175 -12.34 -15.65 -11.09
CA PRO A 175 -13.08 -15.94 -9.86
C PRO A 175 -12.27 -16.70 -8.80
N GLU A 176 -11.42 -17.63 -9.23
CA GLU A 176 -10.55 -18.40 -8.34
C GLU A 176 -9.36 -17.62 -7.75
N ASP A 177 -9.02 -16.45 -8.30
CA ASP A 177 -7.92 -15.61 -7.80
C ASP A 177 -8.37 -14.69 -6.66
N ASP A 178 -9.65 -14.33 -6.61
CA ASP A 178 -10.19 -13.34 -5.65
C ASP A 178 -11.49 -13.77 -4.96
N ASN A 179 -11.81 -15.06 -5.01
CA ASN A 179 -12.97 -15.71 -4.39
C ASN A 179 -14.31 -15.11 -4.86
N ASP A 180 -14.53 -15.15 -6.18
CA ASP A 180 -15.69 -14.53 -6.85
C ASP A 180 -15.82 -13.03 -6.55
N GLY A 181 -14.68 -12.38 -6.29
CA GLY A 181 -14.64 -11.01 -5.84
C GLY A 181 -14.95 -9.99 -6.94
N GLY A 182 -14.74 -10.39 -8.19
CA GLY A 182 -14.98 -9.59 -9.39
C GLY A 182 -14.09 -8.35 -9.48
N GLY A 183 -12.92 -8.39 -8.85
CA GLY A 183 -11.98 -7.28 -8.81
C GLY A 183 -11.06 -7.22 -10.02
N TYR A 184 -10.31 -6.13 -10.05
CA TYR A 184 -9.36 -5.81 -11.10
C TYR A 184 -8.02 -5.47 -10.47
N VAL A 185 -6.94 -5.76 -11.17
CA VAL A 185 -5.58 -5.51 -10.73
C VAL A 185 -4.82 -4.71 -11.77
N VAL A 186 -3.91 -3.87 -11.30
CA VAL A 186 -2.91 -3.18 -12.13
C VAL A 186 -1.58 -3.24 -11.41
N THR A 187 -0.54 -3.69 -12.11
CA THR A 187 0.81 -3.71 -11.55
C THR A 187 1.34 -2.29 -11.45
N PHE A 188 2.03 -1.95 -10.36
CA PHE A 188 2.54 -0.60 -10.17
C PHE A 188 3.97 -0.51 -9.58
N LEU A 189 4.56 -1.64 -9.22
CA LEU A 189 5.91 -1.71 -8.68
C LEU A 189 6.53 -3.05 -9.08
N SER A 190 7.80 -3.02 -9.47
CA SER A 190 8.60 -4.22 -9.77
C SER A 190 9.86 -4.19 -8.93
N ASP A 191 10.35 -5.36 -8.54
CA ASP A 191 11.74 -5.46 -8.11
C ASP A 191 12.70 -5.30 -9.29
N GLN A 192 13.94 -4.86 -9.03
CA GLN A 192 14.99 -4.72 -10.05
C GLN A 192 15.33 -5.98 -10.82
N GLN A 193 15.07 -7.17 -10.27
CA GLN A 193 15.36 -8.45 -10.90
C GLN A 193 14.19 -8.95 -11.77
N GLY A 194 13.04 -8.29 -11.72
CA GLY A 194 11.80 -8.74 -12.34
C GLY A 194 11.30 -10.07 -11.77
N CYS A 195 11.58 -10.37 -10.49
CA CYS A 195 11.18 -11.64 -9.87
C CYS A 195 9.99 -11.50 -8.90
N GLY A 196 9.44 -10.30 -8.80
CA GLY A 196 8.51 -9.88 -7.78
C GLY A 196 7.88 -8.55 -8.18
N TYR A 197 6.57 -8.48 -7.99
CA TYR A 197 5.73 -7.38 -8.44
C TYR A 197 4.70 -7.05 -7.38
N TRP A 198 4.31 -5.78 -7.32
CA TRP A 198 3.19 -5.32 -6.52
C TRP A 198 2.12 -4.73 -7.41
N ALA A 199 0.89 -5.01 -7.01
CA ALA A 199 -0.28 -4.64 -7.77
C ALA A 199 -1.36 -4.07 -6.87
N LEU A 200 -2.09 -3.12 -7.43
CA LEU A 200 -3.24 -2.54 -6.80
C LEU A 200 -4.46 -3.35 -7.23
N TYR A 201 -5.11 -4.00 -6.28
CA TYR A 201 -6.41 -4.63 -6.47
C TYR A 201 -7.53 -3.64 -6.14
N VAL A 202 -8.55 -3.55 -6.98
CA VAL A 202 -9.70 -2.65 -6.81
C VAL A 202 -10.98 -3.39 -7.20
N THR A 203 -12.04 -3.16 -6.42
CA THR A 203 -13.37 -3.72 -6.66
C THR A 203 -14.32 -2.65 -7.21
N PRO A 204 -15.41 -3.04 -7.91
CA PRO A 204 -16.48 -2.10 -8.29
C PRO A 204 -17.10 -1.37 -7.09
N SER A 205 -17.02 -1.95 -5.89
CA SER A 205 -17.51 -1.34 -4.65
C SER A 205 -16.51 -0.40 -3.96
N GLY A 206 -15.35 -0.14 -4.57
CA GLY A 206 -14.34 0.79 -4.04
C GLY A 206 -13.38 0.21 -2.99
N TYR A 207 -13.57 -1.04 -2.55
CA TYR A 207 -12.56 -1.74 -1.75
C TYR A 207 -11.30 -1.98 -2.57
N HIS A 208 -10.15 -1.87 -1.93
CA HIS A 208 -8.85 -2.04 -2.57
C HIS A 208 -7.81 -2.58 -1.59
N CYS A 209 -6.74 -3.17 -2.13
CA CYS A 209 -5.58 -3.60 -1.38
C CYS A 209 -4.33 -3.63 -2.27
N VAL A 210 -3.16 -3.80 -1.64
CA VAL A 210 -1.91 -4.07 -2.34
C VAL A 210 -1.64 -5.56 -2.27
N LEU A 211 -1.40 -6.16 -3.42
CA LEU A 211 -1.01 -7.56 -3.60
C LEU A 211 0.45 -7.64 -4.04
N ASN A 212 1.13 -8.71 -3.65
CA ASN A 212 2.43 -9.11 -4.17
C ASN A 212 2.26 -10.39 -4.99
N THR A 213 3.02 -10.53 -6.07
CA THR A 213 3.09 -11.74 -6.89
C THR A 213 4.51 -11.93 -7.40
N ARG A 214 4.92 -13.20 -7.59
CA ARG A 214 6.21 -13.55 -8.22
C ARG A 214 6.20 -13.43 -9.74
N GLN A 215 5.01 -13.34 -10.33
CA GLN A 215 4.82 -13.29 -11.77
C GLN A 215 4.17 -11.96 -12.13
N GLY A 216 4.67 -11.33 -13.19
CA GLY A 216 4.03 -10.14 -13.75
C GLY A 216 2.57 -10.45 -14.11
N ILE A 217 1.65 -9.61 -13.64
CA ILE A 217 0.21 -9.77 -13.88
C ILE A 217 -0.12 -9.43 -15.33
N ASP A 218 0.58 -8.42 -15.85
CA ASP A 218 0.71 -8.18 -17.27
C ASP A 218 1.47 -9.40 -17.81
N CYS A 219 0.74 -10.45 -18.18
CA CYS A 219 1.37 -11.65 -18.72
C CYS A 219 2.22 -11.19 -19.90
N TRP A 220 3.54 -11.22 -19.76
CA TRP A 220 4.51 -10.83 -20.79
C TRP A 220 4.34 -11.63 -22.09
N LYS A 221 3.65 -12.78 -22.01
CA LYS A 221 3.25 -13.58 -23.17
C LYS A 221 1.94 -13.10 -23.84
N CYS A 222 1.08 -12.36 -23.13
CA CYS A 222 -0.12 -11.68 -23.64
C CYS A 222 0.13 -10.21 -24.02
N MET A 223 0.92 -9.50 -23.20
CA MET A 223 1.38 -8.15 -23.40
C MET A 223 2.81 -8.22 -23.91
N TYR A 224 2.97 -8.46 -25.20
CA TYR A 224 4.23 -8.12 -25.82
C TYR A 224 4.26 -6.61 -25.99
N SER A 225 4.89 -5.86 -25.09
CA SER A 225 5.67 -4.72 -25.53
C SER A 225 7.09 -5.22 -25.72
N ASP A 226 7.71 -5.03 -26.89
CA ASP A 226 9.16 -5.09 -26.95
C ASP A 226 9.77 -4.06 -25.97
N ALA A 227 11.09 -4.09 -25.78
CA ALA A 227 11.78 -3.16 -24.88
C ALA A 227 11.51 -1.66 -25.18
N ASP A 228 10.89 -1.36 -26.34
CA ASP A 228 10.53 -0.04 -26.83
C ASP A 228 9.01 0.25 -26.75
N GLY A 229 8.20 -0.61 -26.11
CA GLY A 229 6.77 -0.37 -25.93
C GLY A 229 5.87 -0.80 -27.11
N ARG A 230 6.37 -1.50 -28.13
CA ARG A 230 5.57 -1.88 -29.32
C ARG A 230 4.99 -3.28 -29.19
N LEU A 231 3.72 -3.41 -29.61
CA LEU A 231 3.00 -4.68 -29.67
C LEU A 231 3.69 -5.67 -30.62
N ALA A 232 4.46 -6.63 -30.09
CA ALA A 232 4.99 -7.71 -30.91
C ALA A 232 3.88 -8.73 -31.22
N GLY A 233 4.01 -9.40 -32.39
CA GLY A 233 3.01 -10.31 -32.92
C GLY A 233 2.67 -11.50 -31.99
N PRO A 234 1.52 -12.15 -32.22
CA PRO A 234 1.02 -13.22 -31.36
C PRO A 234 2.00 -14.39 -31.29
N TRP A 235 2.20 -14.95 -30.09
CA TRP A 235 2.81 -16.27 -29.95
C TRP A 235 1.77 -17.32 -30.31
N ASP A 236 2.10 -18.19 -31.28
CA ASP A 236 1.15 -19.12 -31.91
C ASP A 236 0.47 -20.11 -30.93
N ASP A 237 1.04 -20.30 -29.73
CA ASP A 237 0.54 -21.23 -28.70
C ASP A 237 0.01 -20.53 -27.43
N HIS A 238 -0.07 -19.19 -27.39
CA HIS A 238 -0.63 -18.52 -26.22
C HIS A 238 -2.17 -18.58 -26.23
N PRO A 239 -2.85 -19.00 -25.14
CA PRO A 239 -4.30 -18.95 -25.08
C PRO A 239 -4.79 -17.52 -25.39
N LYS A 240 -5.75 -17.41 -26.31
CA LYS A 240 -6.40 -16.13 -26.61
C LYS A 240 -6.97 -15.57 -25.31
N TYR A 241 -6.57 -14.35 -24.96
CA TYR A 241 -7.08 -13.69 -23.76
C TYR A 241 -8.60 -13.52 -23.89
N GLN A 242 -9.31 -13.86 -22.82
CA GLN A 242 -10.72 -13.51 -22.71
C GLN A 242 -10.80 -12.03 -22.32
N VAL A 243 -11.81 -11.35 -22.85
CA VAL A 243 -12.08 -9.94 -22.51
C VAL A 243 -13.41 -9.84 -21.78
N TYR A 244 -13.43 -9.06 -20.71
CA TYR A 244 -14.63 -8.65 -20.00
C TYR A 244 -14.75 -7.13 -20.13
N GLU A 245 -15.83 -6.65 -20.76
CA GLU A 245 -16.06 -5.21 -20.95
C GLU A 245 -14.86 -4.46 -21.58
N GLY A 246 -14.15 -5.14 -22.49
CA GLY A 246 -12.96 -4.59 -23.15
C GLY A 246 -11.68 -4.59 -22.30
N VAL A 247 -11.72 -5.23 -21.13
CA VAL A 247 -10.58 -5.41 -20.22
C VAL A 247 -10.13 -6.87 -20.26
N PRO A 248 -8.82 -7.15 -20.42
CA PRO A 248 -8.32 -8.53 -20.42
C PRO A 248 -8.58 -9.22 -19.07
N ILE A 249 -8.93 -10.50 -19.13
CA ILE A 249 -8.95 -11.40 -17.99
C ILE A 249 -7.55 -12.02 -17.84
N ALA A 250 -7.08 -12.21 -16.61
CA ALA A 250 -5.82 -12.89 -16.34
C ALA A 250 -5.77 -14.24 -17.09
N CYS A 251 -4.65 -14.54 -17.77
CA CYS A 251 -4.54 -15.76 -18.57
C CYS A 251 -4.30 -17.00 -17.70
N ASP A 252 -3.49 -16.84 -16.65
CA ASP A 252 -3.12 -17.87 -15.69
C ASP A 252 -3.64 -17.52 -14.30
N LYS A 253 -3.62 -18.51 -13.40
CA LYS A 253 -3.94 -18.27 -12.00
C LYS A 253 -2.88 -17.35 -11.40
N LEU A 254 -3.30 -16.29 -10.73
CA LEU A 254 -2.40 -15.34 -10.09
C LEU A 254 -2.10 -15.79 -8.67
N ASP A 255 -0.84 -16.06 -8.36
CA ASP A 255 -0.41 -16.42 -7.00
C ASP A 255 -0.21 -15.16 -6.15
N PHE A 256 -1.34 -14.59 -5.72
CA PHE A 256 -1.34 -13.38 -4.91
C PHE A 256 -1.04 -13.66 -3.45
N ALA A 257 -0.11 -12.87 -2.91
CA ALA A 257 0.04 -12.66 -1.48
C ALA A 257 -0.52 -11.27 -1.13
N LEU A 258 -1.34 -11.18 -0.09
CA LEU A 258 -1.80 -9.89 0.41
C LEU A 258 -0.62 -9.14 1.03
N ALA A 259 -0.18 -8.05 0.39
CA ALA A 259 0.83 -7.19 0.96
C ALA A 259 0.20 -6.29 2.03
N HIS A 260 -0.90 -5.60 1.73
CA HIS A 260 -1.57 -4.73 2.71
C HIS A 260 -3.01 -4.44 2.33
N PRO A 261 -3.96 -4.33 3.27
CA PRO A 261 -5.37 -4.08 2.96
C PRO A 261 -5.69 -2.65 2.51
N ASN A 262 -4.73 -1.74 2.40
CA ASN A 262 -4.95 -0.36 1.98
C ASN A 262 -3.69 0.21 1.33
N PHE A 263 -3.83 0.90 0.20
CA PHE A 263 -2.70 1.40 -0.57
C PHE A 263 -1.91 2.50 0.15
N GLU A 264 -2.61 3.51 0.67
CA GLU A 264 -1.94 4.67 1.28
C GLU A 264 -1.21 4.29 2.57
N ALA A 265 -1.84 3.44 3.39
CA ALA A 265 -1.21 2.89 4.58
C ALA A 265 0.02 2.05 4.26
N TRP A 266 -0.05 1.21 3.21
CA TRP A 266 1.12 0.48 2.72
C TRP A 266 2.24 1.42 2.29
N LEU A 267 1.91 2.51 1.60
CA LEU A 267 2.88 3.49 1.15
C LEU A 267 3.55 4.18 2.35
N ALA A 268 2.76 4.61 3.33
CA ALA A 268 3.23 5.24 4.56
C ALA A 268 4.20 4.35 5.33
N MET A 269 3.83 3.08 5.53
CA MET A 269 4.67 2.12 6.25
C MET A 269 6.00 1.89 5.52
N ASN A 270 5.97 1.67 4.20
CA ASN A 270 7.20 1.48 3.43
C ASN A 270 8.10 2.72 3.47
N TYR A 271 7.52 3.92 3.39
CA TYR A 271 8.26 5.17 3.47
C TYR A 271 8.93 5.37 4.83
N PHE A 272 8.16 5.28 5.92
CA PHE A 272 8.70 5.53 7.25
C PHE A 272 9.64 4.42 7.74
N ASP A 273 9.37 3.15 7.42
CA ASP A 273 10.29 2.04 7.71
C ASP A 273 11.64 2.25 7.02
N ALA A 274 11.60 2.60 5.73
CA ALA A 274 12.78 2.91 4.96
C ALA A 274 13.54 4.11 5.53
N TRP A 275 12.84 5.18 5.87
CA TRP A 275 13.46 6.39 6.41
C TRP A 275 14.13 6.13 7.75
N CYS A 276 13.42 5.52 8.70
CA CYS A 276 13.98 5.19 10.01
C CYS A 276 15.24 4.32 9.86
N ARG A 277 15.20 3.31 8.98
CA ARG A 277 16.34 2.45 8.72
C ARG A 277 17.54 3.21 8.19
N LEU A 278 17.37 4.01 7.13
CA LEU A 278 18.48 4.79 6.55
C LEU A 278 19.09 5.77 7.56
N THR A 279 18.27 6.37 8.43
CA THR A 279 18.76 7.25 9.49
C THR A 279 19.61 6.49 10.51
N LEU A 280 19.15 5.32 10.96
CA LEU A 280 19.86 4.49 11.93
C LEU A 280 21.14 3.87 11.35
N GLU A 281 21.09 3.35 10.13
CA GLU A 281 22.27 2.79 9.43
C GLU A 281 23.36 3.87 9.22
N ALA A 282 22.96 5.12 9.00
CA ALA A 282 23.87 6.27 8.95
C ALA A 282 24.41 6.71 10.32
N GLY A 283 24.06 6.02 11.42
CA GLY A 283 24.50 6.35 12.78
C GLY A 283 23.92 7.65 13.32
N ARG A 284 22.75 8.08 12.82
CA ARG A 284 22.11 9.35 13.20
C ARG A 284 20.93 9.13 14.13
N GLU A 285 20.61 10.17 14.90
CA GLU A 285 19.41 10.20 15.73
C GLU A 285 18.15 10.37 14.87
N LEU A 286 17.07 9.73 15.32
CA LEU A 286 15.76 9.82 14.68
C LEU A 286 15.09 11.17 14.94
N ALA A 287 14.63 11.80 13.86
CA ALA A 287 13.84 13.02 13.92
C ALA A 287 12.47 12.80 14.60
N GLY A 288 11.80 13.90 14.97
CA GLY A 288 10.53 13.85 15.71
C GLY A 288 9.46 12.99 15.03
N TYR A 289 9.24 13.16 13.72
CA TYR A 289 8.26 12.40 12.95
C TYR A 289 8.62 10.90 12.82
N GLN A 290 9.91 10.53 12.83
CA GLN A 290 10.35 9.13 12.82
C GLN A 290 10.09 8.47 14.18
N ARG A 291 10.35 9.22 15.26
CA ARG A 291 10.06 8.75 16.62
C ARG A 291 8.56 8.58 16.83
N GLU A 292 7.76 9.56 16.42
CA GLU A 292 6.30 9.47 16.47
C GLU A 292 5.78 8.24 15.70
N TYR A 293 6.27 8.00 14.48
CA TYR A 293 5.98 6.77 13.73
C TYR A 293 6.32 5.51 14.53
N LEU A 294 7.54 5.42 15.07
CA LEU A 294 7.96 4.22 15.81
C LEU A 294 7.22 4.03 17.15
N GLU A 295 6.82 5.11 17.82
CA GLU A 295 5.98 5.07 19.03
C GLU A 295 4.63 4.42 18.71
N HIS A 296 4.05 4.73 17.55
CA HIS A 296 2.83 4.10 17.08
C HIS A 296 3.00 2.61 16.72
N PHE A 297 4.19 2.17 16.32
CA PHE A 297 4.45 0.78 15.89
C PHE A 297 5.25 -0.09 16.89
N GLY A 298 5.43 0.37 18.14
CA GLY A 298 6.01 -0.45 19.21
C GLY A 298 7.54 -0.45 19.28
N GLY A 299 8.20 0.61 18.83
CA GLY A 299 9.63 0.87 19.02
C GLY A 299 10.52 0.57 17.81
N VAL A 300 11.80 0.93 17.92
CA VAL A 300 12.86 0.60 16.93
C VAL A 300 13.04 -0.93 16.93
N PRO A 301 13.16 -1.62 15.77
CA PRO A 301 13.52 -3.03 15.78
C PRO A 301 14.84 -3.16 16.52
N SER A 302 14.88 -3.93 17.61
CA SER A 302 16.14 -4.14 18.32
C SER A 302 17.07 -4.94 17.41
N ASN A 303 18.34 -4.56 17.30
CA ASN A 303 19.35 -5.36 16.61
C ASN A 303 19.54 -6.75 17.27
N GLU A 304 18.94 -6.99 18.44
CA GLU A 304 19.03 -8.26 19.18
C GLU A 304 18.14 -9.37 18.58
N ASP A 305 17.17 -9.05 17.72
CA ASP A 305 16.35 -10.04 17.02
C ASP A 305 17.10 -10.75 15.85
N GLU A 306 18.39 -10.43 15.63
CA GLU A 306 19.23 -11.04 14.59
C GLU A 306 19.90 -12.37 15.01
N ASN A 307 19.80 -12.78 16.28
CA ASN A 307 20.34 -14.06 16.76
C ASN A 307 19.34 -15.23 16.62
N ILE A 308 18.73 -15.39 15.45
CA ILE A 308 18.12 -16.68 15.09
C ILE A 308 19.25 -17.62 14.68
N ASP A 309 19.59 -18.50 15.60
CA ASP A 309 20.61 -19.54 15.47
C ASP A 309 20.34 -20.44 14.25
N ILE A 310 21.04 -20.20 13.15
CA ILE A 310 21.10 -21.10 12.00
C ILE A 310 22.20 -22.13 12.28
N THR A 311 22.04 -22.89 13.37
CA THR A 311 22.79 -24.14 13.56
C THR A 311 21.81 -25.26 13.92
N THR A 312 21.10 -25.76 12.91
CA THR A 312 20.73 -27.19 12.85
C THR A 312 20.61 -27.58 11.38
N GLY A 313 21.67 -28.23 10.89
CA GLY A 313 21.56 -29.22 9.81
C GLY A 313 21.04 -30.54 10.34
#